data_AF-A0A0L6ULF9-F1
#
_entry.id   AF-A0A0L6ULF9-F1
#
_cell.length_a   1.000
_cell.length_b   1.000
_cell.length_c   1.000
_cell.angle_alpha   90.00
_cell.angle_beta   90.00
_cell.angle_gamma   90.00
#
_symmetry.space_group_name_H-M   'P 1'
#
loop_
_entity.id
_entity.type
_entity.pdbx_description
1 polymer ?
#
loop_
_entity_poly.entity_id
_entity_poly.type
_entity_poly.pdbx_seq_one_letter_code
_entity_poly.pdbx_strand_id
1 'polypeptide(L)'
;MDDDIMAEDSAHAPPTRPTTEPPSTGLCMLLKTALGDASNQDRSGAVKVPAGLINVLLDMLLNTEKTMRRLEETIHRLNASVDASHHQPHPCPPRRAGEETRWASASCVKA
;
A
#
# COMPACT_ATOMS: atom_id res chain seq x y z
N MET A 1 -16.49 -4.05 -49.20
CA MET A 1 -16.31 -5.13 -48.20
C MET A 1 -14.85 -5.10 -47.87
N ASP A 2 -14.52 -4.82 -46.62
CA ASP A 2 -13.33 -5.29 -45.88
C ASP A 2 -13.34 -4.57 -44.52
N ASP A 3 -13.99 -5.24 -43.56
CA ASP A 3 -13.61 -5.45 -42.16
C ASP A 3 -13.29 -4.25 -41.23
N ASP A 4 -14.33 -3.49 -40.89
CA ASP A 4 -14.41 -2.79 -39.59
C ASP A 4 -14.72 -3.81 -38.46
N ILE A 5 -13.70 -4.53 -37.99
CA ILE A 5 -13.79 -5.29 -36.73
C ILE A 5 -13.53 -4.33 -35.57
N MET A 6 -14.58 -3.67 -35.12
CA MET A 6 -14.61 -3.02 -33.81
C MET A 6 -14.63 -4.12 -32.75
N ALA A 7 -13.47 -4.41 -32.17
CA ALA A 7 -13.31 -5.38 -31.10
C ALA A 7 -14.23 -5.02 -29.93
N GLU A 8 -14.96 -6.04 -29.48
CA GLU A 8 -16.05 -5.96 -28.54
C GLU A 8 -15.75 -5.14 -27.29
N ASP A 9 -16.79 -4.37 -26.93
CA ASP A 9 -17.14 -3.88 -25.62
C ASP A 9 -16.55 -4.75 -24.51
N SER A 10 -15.35 -4.36 -24.05
CA SER A 10 -14.78 -4.88 -22.83
C SER A 10 -15.62 -4.32 -21.69
N ALA A 11 -16.70 -5.04 -21.38
CA ALA A 11 -17.52 -4.88 -20.20
C ALA A 11 -16.67 -5.18 -18.96
N HIS A 12 -15.68 -4.33 -18.68
CA HIS A 12 -15.17 -4.14 -17.35
C HIS A 12 -16.28 -3.47 -16.56
N ALA A 13 -17.17 -4.30 -16.01
CA ALA A 13 -18.02 -3.86 -14.92
C ALA A 13 -17.09 -3.18 -13.90
N PRO A 14 -17.32 -1.89 -13.56
CA PRO A 14 -16.48 -1.21 -12.60
C PRO A 14 -16.50 -2.03 -11.30
N PRO A 15 -15.35 -2.16 -10.61
CA PRO A 15 -15.29 -2.92 -9.37
C PRO A 15 -16.41 -2.44 -8.45
N THR A 16 -17.16 -3.40 -7.92
CA THR A 16 -18.27 -3.12 -7.01
C THR A 16 -17.77 -2.14 -5.94
N ARG A 17 -18.36 -0.95 -5.90
CA ARG A 17 -18.00 0.04 -4.88
C ARG A 17 -18.12 -0.65 -3.52
N PRO A 18 -17.09 -0.58 -2.65
CA PRO A 18 -17.21 -1.12 -1.31
C PRO A 18 -18.44 -0.48 -0.65
N THR A 19 -19.25 -1.31 -0.01
CA THR A 19 -20.45 -0.90 0.72
C THR A 19 -20.11 0.32 1.58
N THR A 20 -20.90 1.38 1.48
CA THR A 20 -20.73 2.62 2.26
C THR A 20 -20.95 2.41 3.75
N GLU A 21 -21.55 1.29 4.15
CA GLU A 21 -21.59 0.91 5.54
C GLU A 21 -20.20 0.44 5.97
N PRO A 22 -19.63 1.07 7.03
CA PRO A 22 -18.40 0.56 7.60
C PRO A 22 -18.63 -0.91 7.99
N PRO A 23 -17.65 -1.79 7.75
CA PRO A 23 -17.76 -3.16 8.24
C PRO A 23 -18.12 -3.10 9.73
N SER A 24 -19.06 -3.95 10.16
CA SER A 24 -19.41 -4.09 11.57
C SER A 24 -18.22 -4.70 12.31
N THR A 25 -17.21 -3.86 12.55
CA THR A 25 -16.00 -4.19 13.25
C THR A 25 -16.31 -4.26 14.73
N GLY A 26 -15.54 -5.05 15.47
CA GLY A 26 -15.65 -5.11 16.94
C GLY A 26 -15.63 -3.72 17.58
N LEU A 27 -14.83 -2.80 17.04
CA LEU A 27 -14.79 -1.40 17.45
C LEU A 27 -16.12 -0.66 17.19
N CYS A 28 -16.72 -0.81 16.01
CA CYS A 28 -17.98 -0.14 15.68
C CYS A 28 -19.11 -0.59 16.63
N MET A 29 -19.15 -1.89 16.96
CA MET A 29 -20.07 -2.42 17.96
C MET A 29 -19.76 -1.88 19.36
N LEU A 30 -18.50 -1.88 19.78
CA LEU A 30 -18.06 -1.38 21.09
C LEU A 30 -18.42 0.10 21.30
N LEU A 31 -18.21 0.94 20.28
CA LEU A 31 -18.60 2.34 20.30
C LEU A 31 -20.12 2.50 20.36
N LYS A 32 -20.87 1.78 19.52
CA LYS A 32 -22.35 1.82 19.57
C LYS A 32 -22.88 1.44 20.95
N THR A 33 -22.30 0.43 21.59
CA THR A 33 -22.71 0.03 22.95
C THR A 33 -22.36 1.10 23.99
N ALA A 34 -21.16 1.68 23.93
CA ALA A 34 -20.74 2.66 24.93
C ALA A 34 -21.48 4.00 24.81
N LEU A 35 -21.75 4.45 23.57
CA LEU A 35 -22.47 5.71 23.30
C LEU A 35 -24.00 5.57 23.37
N GLY A 36 -24.53 4.38 23.07
CA GLY A 36 -25.98 4.11 23.07
C GLY A 36 -26.56 3.75 24.44
N ASP A 37 -25.73 3.45 25.42
CA ASP A 37 -26.16 3.17 26.78
C ASP A 37 -26.49 4.47 27.52
N ALA A 38 -27.79 4.70 27.74
CA ALA A 38 -28.29 5.87 28.45
C ALA A 38 -27.79 5.98 29.90
N SER A 39 -27.34 4.87 30.52
CA SER A 39 -26.73 4.92 31.85
C SER A 39 -25.37 5.61 31.86
N ASN A 40 -24.72 5.74 30.70
CA ASN A 40 -23.47 6.47 30.53
C ASN A 40 -23.71 7.97 30.30
N GLN A 41 -24.95 8.46 30.21
CA GLN A 41 -25.25 9.87 30.01
C GLN A 41 -25.54 10.61 31.32
N ASP A 42 -24.96 11.79 31.50
CA ASP A 42 -25.32 12.66 32.61
C ASP A 42 -26.62 13.46 32.34
N ARG A 43 -27.04 14.29 33.30
CA ARG A 43 -28.24 15.13 33.16
C ARG A 43 -28.18 16.14 32.00
N SER A 44 -26.98 16.44 31.50
CA SER A 44 -26.77 17.30 30.33
C SER A 44 -26.77 16.51 29.02
N GLY A 45 -26.88 15.18 29.08
CA GLY A 45 -26.72 14.28 27.93
C GLY A 45 -25.26 14.02 27.55
N ALA A 46 -24.30 14.41 28.38
CA ALA A 46 -22.90 14.13 28.11
C ALA A 46 -22.59 12.66 28.40
N VAL A 47 -21.96 11.97 27.43
CA VAL A 47 -21.58 10.55 27.57
C VAL A 47 -20.28 10.44 28.35
N LYS A 48 -20.31 9.73 29.47
CA LYS A 48 -19.15 9.31 30.23
C LYS A 48 -18.49 8.14 29.51
N VAL A 49 -17.34 8.40 28.90
CA VAL A 49 -16.55 7.38 28.20
C VAL A 49 -15.84 6.49 29.23
N PRO A 50 -16.03 5.15 29.20
CA PRO A 50 -15.31 4.24 30.09
C PRO A 50 -13.80 4.30 29.86
N ALA A 51 -13.00 4.37 30.92
CA ALA A 51 -11.53 4.38 30.80
C ALA A 51 -10.98 3.16 30.05
N GLY A 52 -11.62 1.99 30.21
CA GLY A 52 -11.27 0.77 29.48
C GLY A 52 -11.45 0.91 27.95
N LEU A 53 -12.45 1.65 27.50
CA LEU A 53 -12.66 1.92 26.07
C LEU A 53 -11.52 2.77 25.50
N ILE A 54 -11.05 3.76 26.26
CA ILE A 54 -9.92 4.60 25.87
C ILE A 54 -8.65 3.75 25.72
N ASN A 55 -8.38 2.83 26.65
CA ASN A 55 -7.22 1.94 26.56
C ASN A 55 -7.27 1.05 25.31
N VAL A 56 -8.43 0.45 25.02
CA VAL A 56 -8.61 -0.38 23.81
C VAL A 56 -8.38 0.45 22.54
N LEU A 57 -8.89 1.68 22.49
CA LEU A 57 -8.66 2.60 21.37
C LEU A 57 -7.16 2.91 21.18
N LEU A 58 -6.45 3.20 22.26
CA LEU A 58 -5.01 3.48 22.23
C LEU A 58 -4.20 2.25 21.74
N ASP A 59 -4.54 1.05 22.23
CA ASP A 59 -3.88 -0.19 21.80
C ASP A 59 -4.09 -0.46 20.30
N MET A 60 -5.30 -0.24 19.79
CA MET A 60 -5.60 -0.39 18.36
C MET A 60 -4.85 0.64 17.51
N LEU A 61 -4.75 1.89 17.97
CA LEU A 61 -3.97 2.93 17.28
C LEU A 61 -2.49 2.56 17.23
N LEU A 62 -1.91 2.15 18.35
CA LEU A 62 -0.52 1.71 18.42
C LEU A 62 -0.26 0.49 17.50
N ASN A 63 -1.20 -0.45 17.46
CA ASN A 63 -1.08 -1.61 16.56
C ASN A 63 -1.14 -1.21 15.08
N THR A 64 -2.02 -0.26 14.74
CA THR A 64 -2.13 0.28 13.39
C THR A 64 -0.86 1.00 12.98
N GLU A 65 -0.28 1.82 13.87
CA GLU A 65 1.00 2.49 13.65
C GLU A 65 2.13 1.49 13.39
N LYS A 66 2.24 0.45 14.22
CA LYS A 66 3.24 -0.62 14.02
C LYS A 66 3.08 -1.32 12.67
N THR A 67 1.84 -1.56 12.25
CA THR A 67 1.53 -2.20 10.97
C THR A 67 1.94 -1.30 9.80
N MET A 68 1.61 0.00 9.86
CA MET A 68 2.03 0.98 8.85
C MET A 68 3.54 1.05 8.72
N ARG A 69 4.28 1.15 9.84
CA ARG A 69 5.75 1.16 9.83
C ARG A 69 6.34 -0.09 9.18
N ARG A 70 5.80 -1.28 9.45
CA ARG A 70 6.25 -2.54 8.81
C ARG A 70 5.99 -2.57 7.31
N LEU A 71 4.88 -1.99 6.86
CA LEU A 71 4.57 -1.86 5.44
C LEU A 71 5.54 -0.89 4.78
N GLU A 72 5.81 0.26 5.38
CA GLU A 72 6.81 1.22 4.90
C GLU A 72 8.20 0.59 4.76
N GLU A 73 8.64 -0.15 5.78
CA GLU A 73 9.92 -0.88 5.74
C GLU A 73 9.94 -1.91 4.60
N THR A 74 8.85 -2.63 4.40
CA THR A 74 8.73 -3.63 3.34
C THR A 74 8.78 -2.97 1.96
N ILE A 75 8.09 -1.85 1.76
CA ILE A 75 8.14 -1.06 0.52
C ILE A 75 9.56 -0.55 0.27
N HIS A 76 10.21 -0.01 1.30
CA HIS A 76 11.59 0.49 1.18
C HIS A 76 12.55 -0.62 0.76
N ARG A 77 12.46 -1.80 1.38
CA ARG A 77 13.28 -2.97 1.03
C ARG A 77 13.02 -3.46 -0.40
N LEU A 78 11.75 -3.48 -0.82
CA LEU A 78 11.38 -3.82 -2.20
C LEU A 78 11.99 -2.84 -3.20
N ASN A 79 11.86 -1.54 -2.96
CA ASN A 79 12.45 -0.51 -3.83
C ASN A 79 13.97 -0.67 -3.94
N ALA A 80 14.67 -0.86 -2.81
CA ALA A 80 16.12 -1.08 -2.82
C ALA A 80 16.53 -2.33 -3.62
N SER A 81 15.75 -3.42 -3.57
CA SER A 81 16.02 -4.63 -4.35
C SER A 81 15.80 -4.43 -5.85
N VAL A 82 14.81 -3.63 -6.20
CA VAL A 82 14.52 -3.25 -7.58
C VAL A 82 15.63 -2.35 -8.12
N ASP A 83 16.08 -1.37 -7.34
CA ASP A 83 17.17 -0.47 -7.72
C ASP A 83 18.49 -1.23 -7.91
N ALA A 84 18.80 -2.16 -7.01
CA ALA A 84 19.96 -3.04 -7.14
C ALA A 84 19.92 -3.89 -8.42
N SER A 85 18.72 -4.29 -8.86
CA SER A 85 18.53 -5.04 -10.11
C SER A 85 18.67 -4.14 -11.35
N HIS A 86 18.25 -2.87 -11.27
CA HIS A 86 18.42 -1.88 -12.34
C HIS A 86 19.86 -1.36 -12.45
N HIS A 87 20.62 -1.40 -11.34
CA HIS A 87 22.02 -0.97 -11.30
C HIS A 87 23.02 -2.10 -11.55
N GLN A 88 22.58 -3.33 -11.89
CA GLN A 88 23.53 -4.31 -12.43
C GLN A 88 24.06 -3.79 -13.78
N PRO A 89 25.37 -3.51 -13.89
CA PRO A 89 25.96 -3.25 -15.19
C PRO A 89 25.76 -4.52 -16.02
N HIS A 90 25.15 -4.39 -17.19
CA HIS A 90 25.14 -5.48 -18.16
C HIS A 90 26.55 -6.03 -18.28
N PRO A 91 26.78 -7.35 -18.12
CA PRO A 91 28.09 -7.92 -18.34
C PRO A 91 28.53 -7.52 -19.74
N CYS A 92 29.61 -6.75 -19.86
CA CYS A 92 30.18 -6.47 -21.17
C CYS A 92 30.46 -7.83 -21.81
N PRO A 93 29.90 -8.13 -23.01
CA PRO A 93 30.19 -9.37 -23.66
C PRO A 93 31.71 -9.49 -23.84
N PRO A 94 32.29 -10.69 -23.65
CA PRO A 94 33.72 -10.86 -23.80
C PRO A 94 34.13 -10.38 -25.19
N ARG A 95 35.06 -9.42 -25.21
CA ARG A 95 35.63 -8.87 -26.44
C ARG A 95 36.24 -10.04 -27.20
N ARG A 96 35.60 -10.49 -28.28
CA ARG A 96 36.16 -11.55 -29.13
C ARG A 96 37.48 -11.01 -29.69
N ALA A 97 38.54 -11.79 -29.54
CA ALA A 97 39.82 -11.49 -30.15
C ALA A 97 39.64 -11.50 -31.67
N GLY A 98 39.53 -10.31 -32.28
CA GLY A 98 39.37 -10.17 -33.73
C GLY A 98 38.69 -8.91 -34.24
N GLU A 99 37.92 -8.18 -33.43
CA GLU A 99 37.27 -6.93 -33.86
C GLU A 99 38.06 -5.70 -33.43
N GLU A 100 39.07 -5.37 -34.24
CA GLU A 100 39.70 -4.07 -34.25
C GLU A 100 38.87 -3.12 -35.13
N THR A 101 38.60 -1.95 -34.56
CA THR A 101 38.05 -0.73 -35.15
C THR A 101 36.54 -0.47 -35.07
N ARG A 102 36.30 0.76 -34.59
CA ARG A 102 35.09 1.59 -34.65
C ARG A 102 34.25 1.51 -33.36
N TRP A 103 33.99 2.70 -32.81
CA TRP A 103 33.32 3.01 -31.55
C TRP A 103 34.21 3.04 -30.30
N ALA A 104 35.17 3.97 -30.34
CA ALA A 104 35.62 4.63 -29.12
C ALA A 104 34.52 5.58 -28.63
N SER A 105 33.71 5.15 -27.68
CA SER A 105 32.96 6.04 -26.78
C SER A 105 33.36 5.68 -25.36
N ALA A 106 34.55 6.14 -24.98
CA ALA A 106 35.05 6.04 -23.63
C ALA A 106 34.33 7.08 -22.76
N SER A 107 33.39 6.61 -21.95
CA SER A 107 33.19 7.19 -20.62
C SER A 107 32.96 6.04 -19.66
N CYS A 108 34.08 5.47 -19.18
CA CYS A 108 34.11 4.67 -17.97
C CYS A 108 35.02 5.43 -17.01
N VAL A 109 34.41 6.18 -16.09
CA VAL A 109 35.09 6.75 -14.93
C VAL A 109 35.55 5.58 -14.07
N LYS A 110 36.87 5.49 -13.88
CA LYS A 110 37.55 4.47 -13.10
C LYS A 110 37.57 4.91 -11.63
N ALA A 111 37.16 4.02 -10.73
CA ALA A 111 37.30 4.20 -9.29
C ALA A 111 38.78 4.15 -8.85
#